data_AF-A0A2V6JGL2-F1
#
_entry.id   AF-A0A2V6JGL2-F1
#
_cell.length_a   1.000
_cell.length_b   1.000
_cell.length_c   1.000
_cell.angle_alpha   90.00
_cell.angle_beta   90.00
_cell.angle_gamma   90.00
#
_symmetry.space_group_name_H-M   'P 1'
#
loop_
_entity.id
_entity.type
_entity.pdbx_description
1 polymer ?
#
loop_
_entity_poly.entity_id
_entity_poly.type
_entity_poly.pdbx_seq_one_letter_code
_entity_poly.pdbx_strand_id
1 'polypeptide(L)'
;MTNFRNVTLVYFCAISSLLAQAPSPPSERSIVYTTHDADAIADYKTDRRVVRAMVDRLILAVTGQPDLAKAWGSLVSPNDKIGIKISAAGGELFTTHHDLSKERKKPATKKRRTVLN
;
A
#
# COMPACT_ATOMS: atom_id res chain seq x y z
N MET A 1 3.29 -47.21 40.04
CA MET A 1 4.01 -46.02 40.54
C MET A 1 4.50 -45.21 39.33
N THR A 2 3.57 -44.62 38.57
CA THR A 2 3.80 -44.12 37.19
C THR A 2 2.74 -43.06 36.84
N ASN A 3 2.63 -41.97 37.60
CA ASN A 3 1.71 -40.87 37.23
C ASN A 3 2.17 -39.45 37.62
N PHE A 4 3.26 -39.30 38.39
CA PHE A 4 3.69 -37.96 38.83
C PHE A 4 4.60 -37.22 37.84
N ARG A 5 5.24 -37.90 36.88
CA ARG A 5 6.16 -37.25 35.92
C ARG A 5 5.46 -36.50 34.79
N ASN A 6 4.24 -36.91 34.42
CA ASN A 6 3.51 -36.30 33.29
C ASN A 6 2.80 -35.00 33.70
N VAL A 7 2.40 -34.88 34.98
CA VAL A 7 1.70 -33.71 35.49
C VAL A 7 2.65 -32.52 35.66
N THR A 8 3.91 -32.77 36.06
CA THR A 8 4.92 -31.70 36.23
C THR A 8 5.35 -31.06 34.90
N LEU A 9 5.38 -31.84 33.82
CA LEU A 9 5.77 -31.33 32.49
C LEU A 9 4.71 -30.40 31.89
N VAL A 10 3.43 -30.71 32.10
CA VAL A 10 2.31 -29.89 31.62
C VAL A 10 2.23 -28.57 32.39
N TYR A 11 2.52 -28.59 33.69
CA TYR A 11 2.53 -27.38 34.52
C TYR A 11 3.67 -26.42 34.13
N PHE A 12 4.84 -26.94 33.76
CA PHE A 12 5.97 -26.12 33.31
C PHE A 12 5.69 -25.39 31.98
N CYS A 13 4.95 -26.02 31.05
CA CYS A 13 4.64 -25.43 29.75
C CYS A 13 3.59 -24.29 29.83
N ALA A 14 2.68 -24.35 30.81
CA ALA A 14 1.62 -23.35 30.98
C ALA A 14 2.13 -22.02 31.58
N ILE A 15 3.15 -22.05 32.45
CA ILE A 15 3.63 -20.83 33.13
C ILE A 15 4.51 -19.98 32.21
N SER A 16 5.27 -20.60 31.28
CA SER A 16 6.13 -19.86 30.34
C SER A 16 5.36 -18.98 29.35
N SER A 17 4.08 -19.29 29.10
CA SER A 17 3.25 -18.54 28.15
C SER A 17 2.67 -17.25 28.73
N LEU A 18 2.57 -17.13 30.07
CA LEU A 18 1.95 -15.97 30.72
C LEU A 18 2.90 -14.77 30.86
N LEU A 19 4.22 -15.01 30.85
CA LEU A 19 5.25 -13.96 30.97
C LEU A 19 5.67 -13.35 29.63
N ALA A 20 5.17 -13.86 28.49
CA ALA A 20 5.67 -13.49 27.16
C ALA A 20 4.92 -12.33 26.47
N GLN A 21 3.84 -11.80 27.05
CA GLN A 21 3.14 -10.64 26.48
C GLN A 21 3.56 -9.36 27.20
N ALA A 22 4.79 -8.92 26.93
CA ALA A 22 5.13 -7.52 27.12
C ALA A 22 4.22 -6.68 26.20
N PRO A 23 3.60 -5.58 26.69
CA PRO A 23 2.87 -4.66 25.83
C PRO A 23 3.77 -4.25 24.67
N SER A 24 3.29 -4.42 23.43
CA SER A 24 4.01 -3.87 22.29
C SER A 24 4.13 -2.36 22.49
N PRO A 25 5.32 -1.76 22.26
CA PRO A 25 5.46 -0.32 22.38
C PRO A 25 4.41 0.34 21.47
N PRO A 26 3.80 1.46 21.90
CA PRO A 26 2.79 2.15 21.10
C PRO A 26 3.35 2.38 19.70
N SER A 27 2.58 1.95 18.69
CA SER A 27 2.97 2.06 17.28
C SER A 27 3.39 3.50 16.98
N GLU A 28 4.66 3.69 16.67
CA GLU A 28 5.17 4.97 16.23
C GLU A 28 4.40 5.36 14.96
N ARG A 29 3.88 6.61 14.93
CA ARG A 29 3.08 7.07 13.79
C ARG A 29 3.96 7.10 12.55
N SER A 30 3.53 6.45 11.46
CA SER A 30 4.23 6.54 10.19
C SER A 30 4.07 7.94 9.58
N ILE A 31 5.18 8.54 9.16
CA ILE A 31 5.17 9.81 8.40
C ILE A 31 5.05 9.48 6.92
N VAL A 32 4.13 10.15 6.22
CA VAL A 32 3.90 9.96 4.78
C VAL A 32 4.18 11.26 4.05
N TYR A 33 5.06 11.19 3.05
CA TYR A 33 5.36 12.29 2.15
C TYR A 33 4.74 12.03 0.78
N THR A 34 4.14 13.06 0.18
CA THR A 34 3.47 12.95 -1.12
C THR A 34 3.96 14.02 -2.07
N THR A 35 3.99 13.69 -3.37
CA THR A 35 4.28 14.61 -4.45
C THR A 35 3.33 14.33 -5.61
N HIS A 36 2.98 15.37 -6.35
CA HIS A 36 2.03 15.30 -7.46
C HIS A 36 2.54 16.18 -8.61
N ASP A 37 2.38 15.69 -9.84
CA ASP A 37 2.70 16.39 -11.06
C ASP A 37 1.68 15.96 -12.12
N ALA A 38 1.02 16.92 -12.76
CA ALA A 38 -0.03 16.64 -13.74
C ALA A 38 0.54 16.01 -15.02
N ASP A 39 1.80 16.31 -15.34
CA ASP A 39 2.48 15.81 -16.54
C ASP A 39 3.08 14.40 -16.31
N ALA A 40 2.93 13.83 -15.12
CA ALA A 40 3.42 12.49 -14.81
C ALA A 40 2.72 11.40 -15.65
N ILE A 41 1.51 11.67 -16.14
CA ILE A 41 0.73 10.77 -16.99
C ILE A 41 0.17 11.57 -18.17
N ALA A 42 0.57 11.21 -19.38
CA ALA A 42 0.02 11.73 -20.63
C ALA A 42 -0.46 10.56 -21.49
N ASP A 43 -1.65 10.67 -22.09
CA ASP A 43 -2.23 9.62 -22.95
C ASP A 43 -2.22 8.21 -22.34
N TYR A 44 -2.53 8.12 -21.03
CA TYR A 44 -2.49 6.88 -20.25
C TYR A 44 -1.10 6.21 -20.19
N LYS A 45 -0.03 6.95 -20.48
CA LYS A 45 1.35 6.52 -20.36
C LYS A 45 2.07 7.38 -19.33
N THR A 46 2.87 6.73 -18.50
CA THR A 46 3.69 7.42 -17.51
C THR A 46 4.88 8.10 -18.19
N ASP A 47 5.10 9.38 -17.92
CA ASP A 47 6.36 10.03 -18.26
C ASP A 47 7.41 9.68 -17.18
N ARG A 48 8.34 8.79 -17.54
CA ARG A 48 9.41 8.33 -16.65
C ARG A 48 10.32 9.47 -16.20
N ARG A 49 10.53 10.51 -17.01
CA ARG A 49 11.40 11.64 -16.67
C ARG A 49 10.74 12.49 -15.60
N VAL A 50 9.46 12.80 -15.76
CA VAL A 50 8.68 13.55 -14.76
C VAL A 50 8.61 12.80 -13.44
N VAL A 51 8.25 11.50 -13.47
CA VAL A 51 8.17 10.69 -12.26
C VAL A 51 9.52 10.60 -11.52
N ARG A 52 10.63 10.43 -12.23
CA ARG A 52 11.97 10.46 -11.60
C ARG A 52 12.25 11.80 -10.94
N ALA A 53 11.99 12.91 -11.64
CA ALA A 53 12.18 14.24 -11.08
C ALA A 53 11.28 14.51 -9.87
N MET A 54 10.05 13.99 -9.84
CA MET A 54 9.18 14.06 -8.66
C MET A 54 9.81 13.37 -7.45
N VAL A 55 10.29 12.13 -7.63
CA VAL A 55 10.91 11.35 -6.55
C VAL A 55 12.20 12.02 -6.08
N ASP A 56 13.07 12.43 -7.00
CA ASP A 56 14.36 13.05 -6.66
C ASP A 56 14.17 14.35 -5.87
N ARG A 57 13.23 15.21 -6.30
CA ARG A 57 12.87 16.45 -5.59
C ARG A 57 12.31 16.15 -4.20
N LEU A 58 11.43 15.16 -4.07
CA LEU A 58 10.84 14.78 -2.79
C LEU A 58 11.91 14.31 -1.80
N ILE A 59 12.80 13.43 -2.25
CA ILE A 59 13.84 12.83 -1.40
C ILE A 59 14.84 13.89 -0.93
N LEU A 60 15.26 14.80 -1.82
CA LEU A 60 16.12 15.92 -1.43
C LEU A 60 15.42 16.85 -0.43
N ALA A 61 14.15 17.20 -0.67
CA ALA A 61 13.39 18.10 0.19
C ALA A 61 13.15 17.51 1.60
N VAL A 62 12.85 16.22 1.68
CA VAL A 62 12.57 15.54 2.96
C VAL A 62 13.84 15.33 3.79
N THR A 63 14.97 15.06 3.14
CA THR A 63 16.22 14.75 3.83
C THR A 63 17.12 15.96 4.08
N GLY A 64 16.94 17.05 3.33
CA GLY A 64 17.79 18.25 3.37
C GLY A 64 19.22 18.02 2.88
N GLN A 65 19.49 16.88 2.24
CA GLN A 65 20.82 16.51 1.76
C GLN A 65 21.18 17.25 0.46
N PRO A 66 22.47 17.54 0.20
CA PRO A 66 22.90 18.30 -0.97
C PRO A 66 22.91 17.48 -2.26
N ASP A 67 22.88 16.15 -2.16
CA ASP A 67 22.94 15.24 -3.30
C ASP A 67 22.07 13.99 -3.07
N LEU A 68 21.62 13.39 -4.18
CA LEU A 68 20.64 12.31 -4.17
C LEU A 68 21.18 11.01 -3.55
N ALA A 69 22.47 10.74 -3.70
CA ALA A 69 23.10 9.53 -3.15
C ALA A 69 23.14 9.58 -1.62
N LYS A 70 23.54 10.72 -1.04
CA LYS A 70 23.47 10.94 0.41
C LYS A 70 22.05 10.96 0.93
N ALA A 71 21.13 11.56 0.18
CA ALA A 71 19.70 11.57 0.54
C ALA A 71 19.16 10.15 0.71
N TRP A 72 19.28 9.30 -0.32
CA TRP A 72 18.85 7.90 -0.23
C TRP A 72 19.61 7.12 0.83
N GLY A 73 20.93 7.31 0.95
CA GLY A 73 21.74 6.65 1.98
C GLY A 73 21.36 7.03 3.42
N SER A 74 20.67 8.16 3.63
CA SER A 74 20.14 8.56 4.94
C SER A 74 18.81 7.91 5.28
N LEU A 75 18.08 7.40 4.28
CA LEU A 75 16.74 6.80 4.43
C LEU A 75 16.77 5.27 4.43
N VAL A 76 17.66 4.67 3.64
CA VAL A 76 17.73 3.22 3.45
C VAL A 76 19.18 2.73 3.37
N SER A 77 19.46 1.61 4.02
CA SER A 77 20.72 0.88 3.95
C SER A 77 20.63 -0.31 3.01
N PRO A 78 21.75 -0.80 2.43
CA PRO A 78 21.73 -1.94 1.50
C PRO A 78 21.11 -3.24 2.05
N ASN A 79 21.07 -3.40 3.38
CA ASN A 79 20.51 -4.57 4.05
C ASN A 79 19.03 -4.38 4.45
N ASP A 80 18.45 -3.20 4.21
CA ASP A 80 17.06 -2.91 4.57
C ASP A 80 16.09 -3.59 3.61
N LYS A 81 14.98 -4.10 4.16
CA LYS A 81 13.88 -4.64 3.36
C LYS A 81 12.87 -3.55 3.08
N ILE A 82 12.80 -3.11 1.83
CA ILE A 82 11.90 -2.04 1.39
C ILE A 82 10.61 -2.64 0.85
N GLY A 83 9.48 -2.29 1.47
CA GLY A 83 8.15 -2.62 0.94
C GLY A 83 7.69 -1.56 -0.06
N ILE A 84 7.44 -1.97 -1.31
CA ILE A 84 6.88 -1.07 -2.33
C ILE A 84 5.37 -1.33 -2.41
N LYS A 85 4.56 -0.34 -2.07
CA LYS A 85 3.11 -0.41 -2.21
C LYS A 85 2.67 0.39 -3.43
N ILE A 86 2.06 -0.30 -4.40
CA ILE A 86 1.45 0.31 -5.58
C ILE A 86 -0.06 0.38 -5.34
N SER A 87 -0.58 1.60 -5.27
CA SER A 87 -2.02 1.85 -5.26
C SER A 87 -2.42 2.30 -6.66
N ALA A 88 -2.96 1.39 -7.47
CA ALA A 88 -3.60 1.75 -8.73
C ALA A 88 -4.99 2.33 -8.43
N ALA A 89 -5.05 3.61 -8.08
CA ALA A 89 -6.30 4.34 -8.12
C ALA A 89 -6.66 4.51 -9.60
N GLY A 90 -7.40 3.57 -10.17
CA GLY A 90 -8.20 3.93 -11.33
C GLY A 90 -9.23 4.96 -10.87
N GLY A 91 -9.70 5.80 -11.79
CA GLY A 91 -10.80 6.73 -11.48
C GLY A 91 -12.03 6.01 -10.95
N GLU A 92 -13.15 6.72 -10.86
CA GLU A 92 -14.44 6.30 -10.27
C GLU A 92 -14.95 4.85 -10.58
N LEU A 93 -14.36 4.15 -11.54
CA LEU A 93 -14.67 2.80 -12.00
C LEU A 93 -13.77 1.67 -11.47
N PHE A 94 -12.66 1.94 -10.78
CA PHE A 94 -11.82 0.87 -10.20
C PHE A 94 -12.31 0.49 -8.80
N THR A 95 -13.31 -0.38 -8.75
CA THR A 95 -13.78 -0.99 -7.49
C THR A 95 -13.66 -2.51 -7.59
N THR A 96 -13.31 -3.16 -6.47
CA THR A 96 -13.27 -4.64 -6.37
C THR A 96 -14.65 -5.24 -6.09
N HIS A 97 -15.72 -4.43 -6.12
CA HIS A 97 -17.06 -4.90 -5.76
C HIS A 97 -17.79 -5.46 -6.99
N HIS A 98 -18.08 -6.76 -6.95
CA HIS A 98 -18.67 -7.49 -8.05
C HIS A 98 -20.05 -6.93 -8.47
N ASP A 99 -20.80 -6.35 -7.54
CA ASP A 99 -22.13 -5.82 -7.83
C ASP A 99 -22.11 -4.55 -8.70
N LEU A 100 -21.08 -3.70 -8.56
CA LEU A 100 -20.93 -2.52 -9.42
C LEU A 100 -20.51 -2.89 -10.85
N SER A 101 -19.87 -4.07 -11.04
CA SER A 101 -19.46 -4.57 -12.36
C SER A 101 -20.62 -5.08 -13.21
N LYS A 102 -21.69 -5.58 -12.58
CA LYS A 102 -22.81 -6.24 -13.28
C LYS A 102 -23.92 -5.28 -13.71
N GLU A 103 -24.00 -4.10 -13.12
CA GLU A 103 -25.19 -3.23 -13.27
C GLU A 103 -25.20 -2.41 -14.57
N ARG A 104 -24.08 -2.24 -15.27
CA ARG A 104 -24.05 -1.59 -16.60
C ARG A 104 -24.16 -2.55 -17.77
N LYS A 105 -25.22 -3.36 -17.82
CA LYS A 105 -25.83 -3.75 -19.11
C LYS A 105 -27.11 -2.95 -19.31
N LYS A 106 -27.00 -1.72 -19.82
CA LYS A 106 -28.18 -1.02 -20.34
C LYS A 106 -28.71 -1.79 -21.57
N PRO A 107 -29.99 -2.16 -21.63
CA PRO A 107 -30.57 -2.71 -22.85
C PRO A 107 -30.81 -1.57 -23.85
N ALA A 108 -30.11 -1.60 -24.98
CA ALA A 108 -30.41 -0.73 -26.11
C ALA A 108 -31.53 -1.35 -26.94
N THR A 109 -32.79 -1.09 -26.57
CA THR A 109 -33.92 -1.22 -27.51
C THR A 109 -35.10 -0.37 -27.08
N LYS A 110 -35.34 0.74 -27.78
CA LYS A 110 -36.72 1.08 -28.18
C LYS A 110 -36.71 1.79 -29.54
N LYS A 111 -37.43 1.12 -30.45
CA LYS A 111 -37.63 1.37 -31.87
C LYS A 111 -38.77 2.38 -32.09
N ARG A 112 -38.70 3.12 -33.22
CA ARG A 112 -39.71 4.02 -33.87
C ARG A 112 -39.82 5.43 -33.26
N ARG A 113 -39.88 6.50 -34.09
CA ARG A 113 -40.80 6.65 -35.23
C ARG A 113 -40.23 7.53 -36.35
N THR A 114 -40.32 7.01 -37.58
CA THR A 114 -40.44 7.78 -38.83
C THR A 114 -41.71 8.63 -38.79
N VAL A 115 -41.65 9.89 -39.20
CA VAL A 115 -42.64 10.52 -40.10
C VAL A 115 -41.92 11.60 -40.91
N LEU A 116 -41.87 11.41 -42.24
CA LEU A 116 -41.67 12.47 -43.24
C LEU A 116 -43.00 13.20 -43.46
N ASN A 117 -42.93 14.53 -43.46
CA ASN A 117 -43.65 15.54 -44.26
C ASN A 117 -43.91 16.79 -43.43
#